data_AF-A0A2Z6M5Y7-F1
#
_entry.id   AF-A0A2Z6M5Y7-F1
#
_cell.length_a   1.000
_cell.length_b   1.000
_cell.length_c   1.000
_cell.angle_alpha   90.00
_cell.angle_beta   90.00
_cell.angle_gamma   90.00
#
_symmetry.space_group_name_H-M   'P 1'
#
loop_
_entity.id
_entity.type
_entity.pdbx_description
1 polymer ?
#
loop_
_entity_poly.entity_id
_entity_poly.type
_entity_poly.pdbx_seq_one_letter_code
_entity_poly.pdbx_strand_id
1 'polypeptide(L)'
;MKEGIVVQDGNYVFKEEIHYTVLKTSLFFSGDGFTVYDCHGQVVFRVDSYGPDSRGVDELVLMNPEGRCLLTVRRKVHHRCRLF
;
A
#
# COMPACT_ATOMS: atom_id res chain seq x y z
N MET A 1 -7.85 2.71 -20.56
CA MET A 1 -6.44 2.27 -20.58
C MET A 1 -6.27 1.27 -19.45
N LYS A 2 -6.18 -0.02 -19.80
CA LYS A 2 -5.84 -1.09 -18.85
C LYS A 2 -4.32 -1.05 -18.73
N GLU A 3 -3.81 -0.25 -17.81
CA GLU A 3 -2.43 -0.45 -17.38
C GLU A 3 -2.45 -1.65 -16.45
N GLY A 4 -1.86 -2.75 -16.94
CA GLY A 4 -1.72 -3.97 -16.18
C GLY A 4 -0.98 -3.67 -14.89
N ILE A 5 -1.37 -4.38 -13.82
CA ILE A 5 -0.62 -4.42 -12.58
C ILE A 5 0.79 -4.91 -12.93
N VAL A 6 1.76 -3.99 -12.99
CA VAL A 6 3.18 -4.33 -13.16
C VAL A 6 3.68 -4.68 -11.76
N VAL A 7 3.48 -5.94 -11.37
CA VAL A 7 4.24 -6.48 -10.23
C VAL A 7 5.68 -6.59 -10.72
N GLN A 8 6.58 -5.75 -10.18
CA GLN A 8 7.97 -5.66 -10.66
C GLN A 8 8.78 -6.96 -10.50
N ASP A 9 8.27 -7.95 -9.77
CA ASP A 9 8.93 -9.23 -9.56
C ASP A 9 7.90 -10.36 -9.53
N GLY A 10 8.15 -11.45 -10.27
CA GLY A 10 7.34 -12.68 -10.24
C GLY A 10 7.33 -13.40 -8.88
N ASN A 11 8.11 -12.89 -7.91
CA ASN A 11 8.24 -13.43 -6.56
C ASN A 11 7.01 -13.27 -5.65
N TYR A 12 5.98 -12.56 -6.10
CA TYR A 12 4.73 -12.37 -5.34
C TYR A 12 3.54 -13.18 -5.89
N VAL A 13 3.81 -14.13 -6.80
CA VAL A 13 2.81 -15.05 -7.34
C VAL A 13 3.02 -16.42 -6.70
N PHE A 14 2.02 -16.88 -5.95
CA PHE A 14 2.08 -18.13 -5.21
C PHE A 14 1.02 -19.10 -5.74
N LYS A 15 1.36 -20.40 -5.76
CA LYS A 15 0.45 -21.47 -6.22
C LYS A 15 -0.65 -21.79 -5.21
N GLU A 16 -0.36 -21.54 -3.93
CA GLU A 16 -1.23 -21.84 -2.80
C GLU A 16 -1.67 -20.53 -2.13
N GLU A 17 -2.75 -20.60 -1.36
CA GLU A 17 -3.23 -19.48 -0.57
C GLU A 17 -2.20 -19.13 0.52
N ILE A 18 -1.94 -17.83 0.69
CA ILE A 18 -1.07 -17.32 1.75
C ILE A 18 -1.87 -16.41 2.65
N HIS A 19 -1.83 -16.70 3.95
CA HIS A 19 -2.43 -15.85 4.97
C HIS A 19 -1.43 -14.83 5.47
N TYR A 20 -1.87 -13.57 5.49
CA TYR A 20 -1.11 -12.46 6.06
C TYR A 20 -1.92 -11.78 7.17
N THR A 21 -1.21 -11.28 8.17
CA THR A 21 -1.78 -10.48 9.26
C THR A 21 -1.42 -9.01 9.04
N VAL A 22 -2.43 -8.13 9.01
CA VAL A 22 -2.21 -6.69 8.88
C VAL A 22 -2.29 -6.05 10.26
N LEU A 23 -1.21 -5.39 10.67
CA LEU A 23 -1.15 -4.61 11.91
C LEU A 23 -1.12 -3.12 11.59
N LYS A 24 -2.04 -2.39 12.21
CA LYS A 24 -2.02 -0.93 12.23
C LYS A 24 -1.43 -0.47 13.55
N THR A 25 -0.23 0.08 13.53
CA THR A 25 0.37 0.69 14.71
C THR A 25 -0.24 2.08 14.90
N SER A 26 -1.18 2.20 15.83
CA SER A 26 -1.77 3.47 16.24
C SER A 26 -0.78 4.27 17.12
N LEU A 27 0.38 4.64 16.58
CA LEU A 27 1.11 5.77 17.11
C LEU A 27 0.47 7.01 16.47
N PHE A 28 0.15 8.03 17.27
CA PHE A 28 -0.43 9.31 16.84
C PHE A 28 0.54 10.16 15.98
N PHE A 29 1.30 9.52 15.09
CA PHE A 29 2.15 10.17 14.13
C PHE A 29 1.35 10.47 12.86
N SER A 30 1.75 11.51 12.12
CA SER A 30 1.13 11.90 10.86
C SER A 30 1.41 10.86 9.77
N GLY A 31 0.71 9.72 9.81
CA GLY A 31 0.76 8.66 8.79
C GLY A 31 -0.24 7.55 9.07
N ASP A 32 -0.89 7.04 8.02
CA ASP A 32 -1.80 5.88 8.08
C ASP A 32 -1.06 4.60 7.66
N GLY A 33 0.04 4.31 8.37
CA GLY A 33 0.93 3.20 8.05
C GLY A 33 0.43 1.84 8.56
N PHE A 34 0.68 0.78 7.79
CA PHE A 34 0.39 -0.60 8.14
C PHE A 34 1.62 -1.49 7.93
N THR A 35 1.77 -2.50 8.79
CA THR A 35 2.77 -3.55 8.62
C THR A 35 2.07 -4.88 8.39
N VAL A 36 2.54 -5.65 7.40
CA VAL A 36 1.97 -6.94 7.04
C VAL A 36 2.93 -8.04 7.45
N TYR A 37 2.42 -9.05 8.15
CA TYR A 37 3.17 -10.17 8.70
C TYR A 37 2.74 -11.50 8.08
N ASP A 38 3.67 -12.44 7.95
CA ASP A 38 3.37 -13.84 7.65
C ASP A 38 2.93 -14.62 8.90
N CYS A 39 2.62 -15.90 8.73
CA CYS A 39 2.26 -16.80 9.83
C CYS A 39 3.41 -17.08 10.82
N HIS A 40 4.64 -16.72 10.48
CA HIS A 40 5.82 -16.83 11.34
C HIS A 40 6.12 -15.53 12.10
N GLY A 41 5.35 -14.47 11.88
CA GLY A 41 5.55 -13.16 12.49
C GLY A 41 6.65 -12.34 11.82
N GLN A 42 7.08 -12.69 10.60
CA GLN A 42 8.04 -11.90 9.83
C GLN A 42 7.32 -10.82 9.04
N VAL A 43 7.93 -9.63 8.99
CA VAL A 43 7.42 -8.53 8.15
C VAL A 43 7.65 -8.90 6.69
N VAL A 44 6.56 -8.96 5.92
CA VAL A 44 6.58 -9.26 4.48
C VAL A 44 6.32 -8.02 3.65
N PHE A 45 5.50 -7.09 4.15
CA PHE A 45 5.23 -5.83 3.48
C PHE A 45 5.09 -4.69 4.47
N ARG A 46 5.42 -3.50 3.98
CA ARG A 46 5.14 -2.24 4.64
C ARG A 46 4.22 -1.43 3.75
N VAL A 47 3.23 -0.78 4.33
CA VAL A 47 2.32 0.11 3.60
C VAL A 47 2.38 1.45 4.30
N ASP A 48 2.73 2.51 3.58
CA ASP A 48 2.77 3.86 4.14
C ASP A 48 2.07 4.85 3.21
N SER A 49 1.41 5.84 3.82
CA SER A 49 0.91 7.03 3.13
C SER A 49 1.97 8.13 3.26
N TYR A 50 2.63 8.49 2.16
CA TYR A 50 3.60 9.59 2.16
C TYR A 50 2.89 10.90 1.79
N GLY A 51 2.60 11.77 2.77
CA GLY A 51 1.96 13.06 2.49
C GLY A 51 1.81 13.96 3.73
N PRO A 52 2.33 15.20 3.75
CA PRO A 52 2.19 16.11 4.88
C PRO A 52 0.81 16.78 4.97
N ASP A 53 0.05 16.78 3.87
CA ASP A 53 -1.21 17.50 3.76
C ASP A 53 -2.27 16.59 3.14
N SER A 54 -3.53 16.85 3.49
CA SER A 54 -4.77 16.16 3.10
C SER A 54 -5.01 15.98 1.59
N ARG A 55 -4.07 16.40 0.74
CA ARG A 55 -4.01 16.18 -0.71
C ARG A 55 -3.21 14.92 -1.12
N GLY A 56 -2.37 14.37 -0.21
CA GLY A 56 -1.56 13.16 -0.42
C GLY A 56 -2.16 11.88 0.17
N VAL A 57 -3.32 11.97 0.83
CA VAL A 57 -4.07 10.82 1.41
C VAL A 57 -4.55 9.85 0.33
N ASP A 58 -4.48 10.26 -0.93
CA ASP A 58 -4.87 9.46 -2.07
C ASP A 58 -3.77 8.52 -2.56
N GLU A 59 -2.54 8.58 -2.02
CA GLU A 59 -1.42 7.74 -2.45
C GLU A 59 -0.93 6.82 -1.32
N LEU A 60 -1.00 5.52 -1.57
CA LEU A 60 -0.49 4.47 -0.71
C LEU A 60 0.67 3.76 -1.39
N VAL A 61 1.76 3.57 -0.68
CA VAL A 61 2.94 2.87 -1.20
C VAL A 61 3.09 1.54 -0.49
N LEU A 62 3.03 0.46 -1.26
CA LEU A 62 3.38 -0.88 -0.84
C LEU A 62 4.90 -1.07 -1.04
N MET A 63 5.59 -1.45 0.02
CA MET A 63 7.03 -1.67 0.05
C MET A 63 7.34 -3.09 0.52
N ASN A 64 8.48 -3.60 0.08
CA ASN A 64 9.08 -4.80 0.67
C ASN A 64 9.69 -4.48 2.06
N PRO A 65 10.17 -5.49 2.80
CA PRO A 65 10.75 -5.28 4.13
C PRO A 65 11.97 -4.36 4.11
N GLU A 66 12.76 -4.38 3.03
CA GLU A 66 13.94 -3.52 2.83
C GLU A 66 13.59 -2.05 2.49
N GLY A 67 12.30 -1.73 2.29
CA GLY A 67 11.83 -0.38 1.98
C GLY A 67 11.83 -0.03 0.48
N ARG A 68 12.07 -1.00 -0.41
CA ARG A 68 11.89 -0.83 -1.86
C ARG A 68 10.40 -0.77 -2.19
N CYS A 69 10.00 0.26 -2.93
CA CYS A 69 8.64 0.43 -3.42
C CYS A 69 8.30 -0.64 -4.47
N LEU A 70 7.22 -1.39 -4.23
CA LEU A 70 6.71 -2.43 -5.12
C LEU A 70 5.54 -1.91 -5.97
N LEU A 71 4.62 -1.19 -5.34
CA LEU A 71 3.42 -0.66 -5.97
C LEU A 71 3.00 0.65 -5.30
N THR A 72 2.51 1.59 -6.09
CA THR A 72 1.81 2.77 -5.60
C THR A 72 0.35 2.68 -6.01
N VAL A 73 -0.55 2.70 -5.03
CA VAL A 73 -1.99 2.75 -5.25
C VAL A 73 -2.42 4.20 -5.11
N ARG A 74 -2.98 4.75 -6.18
CA ARG A 74 -3.56 6.09 -6.17
C ARG A 74 -5.07 6.04 -6.29
N ARG A 75 -5.77 6.70 -5.37
CA ARG A 75 -7.22 6.86 -5.44
C ARG A 75 -7.57 7.72 -6.65
N LYS A 76 -8.35 7.16 -7.58
CA LYS A 76 -8.87 7.91 -8.72
C LYS A 76 -10.06 8.75 -8.28
N VAL A 77 -9.86 10.04 -8.09
CA VAL A 77 -10.95 10.98 -7.80
C VAL A 77 -11.78 11.19 -9.08
N HIS A 78 -13.07 10.87 -9.02
CA HIS A 78 -13.98 11.17 -10.12
C HIS A 78 -14.38 12.64 -10.01
N HIS A 79 -13.80 13.52 -10.85
CA HIS A 79 -14.24 14.90 -10.96
C HIS A 79 -15.63 14.98 -11.63
N ARG A 80 -16.70 14.65 -10.90
CA ARG A 80 -18.04 15.15 -11.21
C ARG A 80 -18.49 16.08 -10.10
N CYS A 81 -18.25 17.37 -10.34
CA CYS A 81 -19.18 18.48 -10.15
C CYS A 81 -18.40 19.79 -10.26
N ARG A 82 -18.25 20.30 -11.49
CA ARG A 82 -18.22 21.74 -11.75
C ARG A 82 -19.67 22.14 -12.07
N LEU A 83 -20.41 22.49 -11.04
CA LEU A 83 -21.61 23.33 -11.04
C LEU A 83 -21.48 24.03 -9.67
N PHE A 84 -21.20 25.32 -9.55
CA PHE A 84 -21.75 26.49 -10.20
C PHE A 84 -20.68 27.50 -10.64
#